data_AF-A0A9J8BW69-F1
#
_entry.id   AF-A0A9J8BW69-F1
#
_cell.length_a   1.000
_cell.length_b   1.000
_cell.length_c   1.000
_cell.angle_alpha   90.00
_cell.angle_beta   90.00
_cell.angle_gamma   90.00
#
_symmetry.space_group_name_H-M   'P 1'
#
loop_
_entity.id
_entity.type
_entity.pdbx_description
1 polymer ?
#
loop_
_entity_poly.entity_id
_entity_poly.type
_entity_poly.pdbx_seq_one_letter_code
_entity_poly.pdbx_strand_id
1 'polypeptide(L)'
;MGPIDDSVASLVIAQLLFLQSESNNKPIHMYINSPGGVITAGLAIYDTMQYILNPISTWCVGQAASMGSLLLAAGTAGMRHSLPNARIMVHQPSGGVRGQATDIAIQAEEILKLKRQISNIYCKHTGQPFETLESVMERDRYMSPIEAQDFGIIDKVLVHPPQAGQDEPELIQKEPTSLASASTSPQPQASDTEYFFK
;
A
#
# COMPACT_ATOMS: atom_id res chain seq x y z
N MET A 1 11.75 -8.91 -7.29
CA MET A 1 11.98 -8.82 -5.83
C MET A 1 13.23 -7.97 -5.59
N GLY A 2 13.33 -7.31 -4.44
CA GLY A 2 14.42 -6.36 -4.14
C GLY A 2 14.10 -4.93 -4.58
N PRO A 3 15.11 -4.02 -4.54
CA PRO A 3 14.96 -2.64 -5.01
C PRO A 3 14.52 -2.58 -6.47
N ILE A 4 13.72 -1.56 -6.81
CA ILE A 4 13.27 -1.31 -8.18
C ILE A 4 14.27 -0.36 -8.85
N ASP A 5 14.90 -0.83 -9.91
CA ASP A 5 15.75 -0.05 -10.80
C ASP A 5 15.41 -0.38 -12.27
N ASP A 6 16.11 0.24 -13.22
CA ASP A 6 15.85 0.07 -14.65
C ASP A 6 16.06 -1.39 -15.12
N SER A 7 16.96 -2.14 -14.48
CA SER A 7 17.21 -3.54 -14.83
C SER A 7 16.04 -4.41 -14.40
N VAL A 8 15.61 -4.27 -13.15
CA VAL A 8 14.44 -4.98 -12.60
C VAL A 8 13.18 -4.61 -13.36
N ALA A 9 12.96 -3.33 -13.64
CA ALA A 9 11.79 -2.87 -14.40
C ALA A 9 11.78 -3.45 -15.81
N SER A 10 12.90 -3.39 -16.53
CA SER A 10 13.01 -3.97 -17.87
C SER A 10 12.69 -5.46 -17.89
N LEU A 11 13.18 -6.22 -16.90
CA LEU A 11 12.92 -7.65 -16.78
C LEU A 11 11.44 -7.94 -16.46
N VAL A 12 10.81 -7.16 -15.59
CA VAL A 12 9.38 -7.32 -15.25
C VAL A 12 8.51 -6.98 -16.46
N ILE A 13 8.78 -5.86 -17.14
CA ILE A 13 8.04 -5.43 -18.34
C ILE A 13 8.15 -6.47 -19.45
N ALA A 14 9.35 -6.99 -19.71
CA ALA A 14 9.56 -8.04 -20.71
C ALA A 14 8.72 -9.30 -20.40
N GLN A 15 8.65 -9.72 -19.13
CA GLN A 15 7.82 -10.85 -18.72
C GLN A 15 6.32 -10.58 -18.86
N LEU A 16 5.86 -9.37 -18.52
CA LEU A 16 4.45 -8.98 -18.69
C LEU A 16 4.03 -9.02 -20.16
N LEU A 17 4.84 -8.44 -21.04
CA LEU A 17 4.59 -8.44 -22.48
C LEU A 17 4.65 -9.84 -23.07
N PHE A 18 5.61 -10.66 -22.62
CA PHE A 18 5.70 -12.06 -23.00
C PHE A 18 4.45 -12.85 -22.60
N LEU A 19 4.01 -12.75 -21.34
CA LEU A 19 2.81 -13.45 -20.85
C LEU A 19 1.55 -13.01 -21.59
N GLN A 20 1.42 -11.71 -21.90
CA GLN A 20 0.33 -11.22 -22.74
C GLN A 20 0.37 -11.82 -24.15
N SER A 21 1.56 -11.98 -24.75
CA SER A 21 1.71 -12.56 -26.09
C SER A 21 1.35 -14.05 -26.12
N GLU A 22 1.62 -14.78 -25.03
CA GLU A 22 1.23 -16.18 -24.88
C GLU A 22 -0.29 -16.35 -24.71
N SER A 23 -0.92 -15.43 -23.98
CA SER A 23 -2.36 -15.38 -23.78
C SER A 23 -2.74 -14.02 -23.24
N ASN A 24 -3.67 -13.32 -23.87
CA ASN A 24 -4.10 -11.99 -23.47
C ASN A 24 -5.30 -11.97 -22.49
N ASN A 25 -5.76 -13.15 -22.04
CA ASN A 25 -6.94 -13.28 -21.16
C ASN A 25 -6.65 -14.03 -19.85
N LYS A 26 -5.55 -14.78 -19.75
CA LYS A 26 -5.20 -15.50 -18.52
C LYS A 26 -4.69 -14.51 -17.44
N PRO A 27 -5.09 -14.66 -16.18
CA PRO A 27 -4.53 -13.85 -15.10
C PRO A 27 -3.02 -13.99 -14.97
N ILE A 28 -2.35 -12.87 -14.69
CA ILE A 28 -0.92 -12.81 -14.38
C ILE A 28 -0.75 -12.59 -12.88
N HIS A 29 0.13 -13.35 -12.25
CA HIS A 29 0.43 -13.21 -10.82
C HIS A 29 1.76 -12.48 -10.62
N MET A 30 1.71 -11.34 -9.94
CA MET A 30 2.89 -10.52 -9.62
C MET A 30 3.17 -10.57 -8.11
N TYR A 31 4.26 -11.26 -7.74
CA TYR A 31 4.72 -11.34 -6.36
C TYR A 31 5.68 -10.19 -6.03
N ILE A 32 5.37 -9.45 -4.96
CA ILE A 32 6.05 -8.22 -4.57
C ILE A 32 6.66 -8.40 -3.18
N ASN A 33 7.99 -8.38 -3.16
CA ASN A 33 8.82 -8.16 -1.99
C ASN A 33 9.84 -7.08 -2.34
N SER A 34 9.52 -5.82 -2.06
CA SER A 34 10.33 -4.68 -2.49
C SER A 34 10.31 -3.52 -1.50
N PRO A 35 11.48 -2.92 -1.20
CA PRO A 35 11.57 -1.68 -0.44
C PRO A 35 11.20 -0.43 -1.27
N GLY A 36 10.85 -0.58 -2.56
CA GLY A 36 10.71 0.52 -3.50
C GLY A 36 11.96 0.73 -4.33
N GLY A 37 12.15 1.94 -4.87
CA GLY A 37 13.30 2.27 -5.70
C GLY A 37 13.06 3.45 -6.63
N VAL A 38 13.67 3.41 -7.81
CA VAL A 38 13.61 4.47 -8.82
C VAL A 38 12.17 4.66 -9.30
N ILE A 39 11.69 5.91 -9.21
CA ILE A 39 10.30 6.27 -9.52
C ILE A 39 9.98 6.00 -10.99
N THR A 40 10.82 6.44 -11.92
CA THR A 40 10.61 6.25 -13.36
C THR A 40 10.57 4.77 -13.75
N ALA A 41 11.47 3.96 -13.19
CA ALA A 41 11.48 2.51 -13.37
C ALA A 41 10.18 1.87 -12.87
N GLY A 42 9.71 2.26 -11.67
CA GLY A 42 8.44 1.78 -11.13
C GLY A 42 7.22 2.25 -11.93
N LEU A 43 7.21 3.49 -12.44
CA LEU A 43 6.15 4.01 -13.29
C LEU A 43 6.09 3.27 -14.64
N ALA A 44 7.23 2.86 -15.20
CA ALA A 44 7.26 2.04 -16.40
C ALA A 44 6.60 0.66 -16.19
N ILE A 45 6.85 0.03 -15.04
CA ILE A 45 6.15 -1.21 -14.65
C ILE A 45 4.65 -0.92 -14.50
N TYR A 46 4.30 0.12 -13.74
CA TYR A 46 2.92 0.51 -13.50
C TYR A 46 2.13 0.69 -14.80
N ASP A 47 2.63 1.50 -15.74
CA ASP A 47 1.95 1.76 -17.00
C ASP A 47 1.83 0.49 -17.83
N THR A 48 2.85 -0.38 -17.83
CA THR A 48 2.78 -1.68 -18.49
C THR A 48 1.69 -2.56 -17.87
N MET A 49 1.56 -2.58 -16.54
CA MET A 49 0.49 -3.31 -15.85
C MET A 49 -0.89 -2.83 -16.29
N GLN A 50 -1.07 -1.51 -16.48
CA GLN A 50 -2.35 -0.96 -16.92
C GLN A 50 -2.58 -1.11 -18.43
N TYR A 51 -1.52 -1.23 -19.22
CA TYR A 51 -1.56 -1.30 -20.67
C TYR A 51 -1.96 -2.68 -21.19
N ILE A 52 -1.48 -3.75 -20.54
CA ILE A 52 -1.80 -5.10 -20.97
C ILE A 52 -3.26 -5.48 -20.67
N LEU A 53 -3.82 -6.39 -21.47
CA LEU A 53 -5.22 -6.80 -21.36
C LEU A 53 -5.48 -7.78 -20.20
N ASN A 54 -4.44 -8.52 -19.80
CA ASN A 54 -4.55 -9.53 -18.77
C ASN A 54 -4.89 -8.91 -17.40
N PRO A 55 -5.80 -9.51 -16.60
CA PRO A 55 -5.94 -9.11 -15.21
C PRO A 55 -4.67 -9.49 -14.45
N ILE A 56 -4.13 -8.56 -13.64
CA ILE A 56 -2.93 -8.76 -12.84
C ILE A 56 -3.32 -8.89 -11.37
N SER A 57 -3.05 -10.05 -10.80
CA SER A 57 -3.15 -10.32 -9.37
C SER A 57 -1.84 -9.99 -8.68
N THR A 58 -1.86 -9.07 -7.71
CA THR A 58 -0.66 -8.66 -6.95
C THR A 58 -0.59 -9.34 -5.60
N TRP A 59 0.59 -9.77 -5.17
CA TRP A 59 0.81 -10.53 -3.94
C TRP A 59 1.95 -9.95 -3.13
N CYS A 60 1.65 -9.28 -2.02
CA CYS A 60 2.67 -8.80 -1.09
C CYS A 60 3.17 -9.95 -0.21
N VAL A 61 4.47 -10.24 -0.30
CA VAL A 61 5.18 -11.21 0.53
C VAL A 61 6.40 -10.53 1.16
N GLY A 62 6.45 -10.47 2.50
CA GLY A 62 7.49 -9.73 3.22
C GLY A 62 7.20 -8.22 3.29
N GLN A 63 7.43 -7.47 2.20
CA GLN A 63 7.08 -6.04 2.18
C GLN A 63 6.73 -5.48 0.80
N ALA A 64 5.89 -4.45 0.80
CA ALA A 64 5.68 -3.56 -0.33
C ALA A 64 5.77 -2.12 0.18
N ALA A 65 6.93 -1.48 -0.05
CA ALA A 65 7.18 -0.12 0.40
C ALA A 65 7.42 0.83 -0.77
N SER A 66 7.02 2.09 -0.63
CA SER A 66 7.24 3.15 -1.62
C SER A 66 6.71 2.76 -3.02
N MET A 67 7.55 2.69 -4.06
CA MET A 67 7.12 2.19 -5.38
C MET A 67 6.59 0.74 -5.33
N GLY A 68 7.04 -0.08 -4.39
CA GLY A 68 6.52 -1.43 -4.18
C GLY A 68 5.05 -1.45 -3.77
N SER A 69 4.62 -0.55 -2.87
CA SER A 69 3.20 -0.44 -2.49
C SER A 69 2.33 0.18 -3.59
N LEU A 70 2.90 1.05 -4.43
CA LEU A 70 2.19 1.60 -5.59
C LEU A 70 1.88 0.48 -6.59
N LEU A 71 2.87 -0.36 -6.91
CA LEU A 71 2.67 -1.52 -7.78
C LEU A 71 1.71 -2.54 -7.18
N LEU A 72 1.76 -2.74 -5.86
CA LEU A 72 0.79 -3.58 -5.16
C LEU A 72 -0.65 -3.05 -5.34
N ALA A 73 -0.86 -1.75 -5.12
CA ALA A 73 -2.15 -1.09 -5.27
C ALA A 73 -2.68 -1.12 -6.70
N ALA A 74 -1.78 -1.15 -7.69
CA ALA A 74 -2.09 -1.08 -9.12
C ALA A 74 -2.55 -2.41 -9.75
N GLY A 75 -2.61 -3.50 -8.96
CA GLY A 75 -3.21 -4.75 -9.40
C GLY A 75 -4.70 -4.58 -9.73
N THR A 76 -5.25 -5.53 -10.49
CA THR A 76 -6.67 -5.54 -10.83
C THR A 76 -7.53 -5.53 -9.56
N ALA A 77 -8.54 -4.67 -9.51
CA ALA A 77 -9.44 -4.54 -8.36
C ALA A 77 -10.06 -5.90 -7.98
N GLY A 78 -10.03 -6.24 -6.68
CA GLY A 78 -10.45 -7.54 -6.14
C GLY A 78 -9.35 -8.62 -6.17
N MET A 79 -8.22 -8.37 -6.84
CA MET A 79 -7.10 -9.32 -7.03
C MET A 79 -5.80 -8.83 -6.39
N ARG A 80 -5.86 -7.91 -5.43
CA ARG A 80 -4.71 -7.39 -4.70
C ARG A 80 -4.61 -8.04 -3.33
N HIS A 81 -3.49 -8.70 -3.07
CA HIS A 81 -3.35 -9.63 -1.96
C HIS A 81 -2.13 -9.32 -1.09
N SER A 82 -2.19 -9.73 0.16
CA SER A 82 -1.04 -9.72 1.07
C SER A 82 -1.06 -10.92 1.99
N LEU A 83 0.12 -11.36 2.41
CA LEU A 83 0.26 -12.36 3.48
C LEU A 83 0.20 -11.70 4.87
N PRO A 84 -0.14 -12.44 5.94
CA PRO A 84 -0.50 -11.89 7.25
C PRO A 84 0.58 -11.03 7.92
N ASN A 85 1.85 -11.40 7.70
CA ASN A 85 3.00 -10.77 8.35
C ASN A 85 3.75 -9.81 7.43
N ALA A 86 3.22 -9.55 6.24
CA ALA A 86 3.82 -8.57 5.34
C ALA A 86 3.62 -7.15 5.90
N ARG A 87 4.48 -6.22 5.49
CA ARG A 87 4.32 -4.79 5.81
C ARG A 87 4.16 -3.96 4.55
N ILE A 88 3.26 -2.99 4.60
CA ILE A 88 3.05 -2.03 3.53
C ILE A 88 3.56 -0.67 4.03
N MET A 89 4.23 0.11 3.18
CA MET A 89 4.67 1.46 3.55
C MET A 89 4.46 2.41 2.38
N VAL A 90 3.82 3.55 2.65
CA VAL A 90 3.67 4.66 1.68
C VAL A 90 4.39 5.90 2.18
N HIS A 91 4.94 6.68 1.26
CA HIS A 91 5.55 7.98 1.54
C HIS A 91 5.63 8.84 0.27
N GLN A 92 5.95 10.11 0.44
CA GLN A 92 6.21 11.01 -0.68
C GLN A 92 7.53 10.66 -1.39
N PRO A 93 7.68 11.02 -2.67
CA PRO A 93 8.95 10.96 -3.39
C PRO A 93 10.07 11.67 -2.63
N SER A 94 11.26 11.07 -2.66
CA SER A 94 12.50 11.68 -2.18
C SER A 94 13.51 11.82 -3.31
N GLY A 95 14.23 12.93 -3.34
CA GLY A 95 15.30 13.19 -4.29
C GLY A 95 16.28 14.22 -3.73
N GLY A 96 17.41 14.39 -4.40
CA GLY A 96 18.42 15.40 -4.03
C GLY A 96 18.80 16.21 -5.25
N VAL A 97 18.95 17.53 -5.07
CA VAL A 97 19.41 18.45 -6.11
C VAL A 97 20.64 19.22 -5.64
N ARG A 98 21.57 19.47 -6.57
CA ARG A 98 22.72 20.37 -6.42
C ARG A 98 22.96 21.05 -7.76
N GLY A 99 23.37 22.32 -7.77
CA GLY A 99 23.64 23.05 -9.01
C GLY A 99 23.41 24.55 -8.87
N GLN A 100 23.22 25.22 -10.00
CA GLN A 100 22.86 26.64 -10.02
C GLN A 100 21.45 26.83 -9.48
N ALA A 101 21.12 28.05 -9.05
CA ALA A 101 19.78 28.37 -8.52
C ALA A 101 18.65 27.98 -9.50
N THR A 102 18.87 28.17 -10.81
CA THR A 102 17.93 27.76 -11.86
C THR A 102 17.75 26.25 -11.91
N ASP A 103 18.83 25.46 -11.83
CA ASP A 103 18.75 24.00 -11.83
C ASP A 103 18.02 23.46 -10.60
N ILE A 104 18.27 24.09 -9.44
CA ILE A 104 17.58 23.78 -8.18
C ILE A 104 16.07 24.02 -8.35
N ALA A 105 15.67 25.16 -8.91
CA ALA A 105 14.26 25.48 -9.13
C ALA A 105 13.59 24.48 -10.09
N ILE A 106 14.24 24.12 -11.20
CA ILE A 106 13.71 23.16 -12.17
C ILE A 106 13.47 21.79 -11.53
N GLN A 107 14.45 21.27 -10.79
CA GLN A 107 14.29 19.95 -10.16
C GLN A 107 13.32 19.96 -8.97
N ALA A 108 13.23 21.07 -8.23
CA ALA A 108 12.23 21.24 -7.19
C ALA A 108 10.80 21.25 -7.77
N GLU A 109 10.60 21.88 -8.93
CA GLU A 109 9.32 21.83 -9.63
C GLU A 109 8.99 20.40 -10.09
N GLU A 110 9.98 19.67 -10.61
CA GLU A 110 9.79 18.31 -11.09
C GLU A 110 9.42 17.32 -9.97
N ILE A 111 10.11 17.38 -8.82
CA ILE A 111 9.77 16.49 -7.69
C ILE A 111 8.36 16.78 -7.13
N LEU A 112 7.90 18.03 -7.19
CA LEU A 112 6.52 18.38 -6.81
C LEU A 112 5.49 17.84 -7.82
N LYS A 113 5.80 17.86 -9.12
CA LYS A 113 4.96 17.22 -10.15
C LYS A 113 4.87 15.70 -9.92
N LEU A 114 6.00 15.05 -9.68
CA LEU A 114 6.05 13.61 -9.36
C LEU A 114 5.27 13.28 -8.09
N LYS A 115 5.39 14.09 -7.02
CA LYS A 115 4.60 13.93 -5.78
C LYS A 115 3.10 13.93 -6.08
N ARG A 116 2.62 14.90 -6.86
CA ARG A 116 1.20 14.99 -7.24
C ARG A 116 0.78 13.81 -8.13
N GLN A 117 1.59 13.44 -9.12
CA GLN A 117 1.31 12.31 -10.02
C GLN A 117 1.15 10.99 -9.24
N ILE A 118 2.09 10.68 -8.35
CA ILE A 118 2.07 9.48 -7.52
C ILE A 118 0.86 9.49 -6.59
N SER A 119 0.55 10.62 -5.95
CA SER A 119 -0.61 10.75 -5.07
C SER A 119 -1.92 10.49 -5.83
N ASN A 120 -2.05 11.01 -7.06
CA ASN A 120 -3.21 10.74 -7.92
C ASN A 120 -3.33 9.25 -8.30
N ILE A 121 -2.22 8.56 -8.55
CA ILE A 121 -2.22 7.12 -8.82
C ILE A 121 -2.74 6.35 -7.60
N TYR A 122 -2.27 6.69 -6.39
CA TYR A 122 -2.80 6.09 -5.18
C TYR A 122 -4.29 6.40 -5.00
N CYS A 123 -4.75 7.64 -5.21
CA CYS A 123 -6.17 7.99 -5.13
C CYS A 123 -7.02 7.12 -6.06
N LYS A 124 -6.58 6.95 -7.31
CA LYS A 124 -7.25 6.11 -8.32
C LYS A 124 -7.48 4.68 -7.81
N HIS A 125 -6.46 4.08 -7.20
CA HIS A 125 -6.49 2.66 -6.83
C HIS A 125 -7.01 2.38 -5.42
N THR A 126 -6.91 3.36 -4.52
CA THR A 126 -7.38 3.22 -3.12
C THR A 126 -8.80 3.74 -2.92
N GLY A 127 -9.28 4.63 -3.79
CA GLY A 127 -10.56 5.32 -3.62
C GLY A 127 -10.55 6.42 -2.55
N GLN A 128 -9.40 6.66 -1.92
CA GLN A 128 -9.21 7.71 -0.94
C GLN A 128 -9.13 9.10 -1.61
N PRO A 129 -9.59 10.17 -0.93
CA PRO A 129 -9.48 11.53 -1.44
C PRO A 129 -8.02 12.01 -1.41
N PHE A 130 -7.69 12.97 -2.28
CA PHE A 130 -6.34 13.48 -2.47
C PHE A 130 -5.75 14.05 -1.19
N GLU A 131 -6.54 14.79 -0.41
CA GLU A 131 -6.11 15.43 0.83
C GLU A 131 -5.72 14.38 1.90
N THR A 132 -6.43 13.25 1.94
CA THR A 132 -6.08 12.13 2.83
C THR A 132 -4.74 11.52 2.40
N LEU A 133 -4.51 11.30 1.11
CA LEU A 133 -3.25 10.75 0.61
C LEU A 133 -2.08 11.68 0.85
N GLU A 134 -2.26 12.97 0.58
CA GLU A 134 -1.23 13.98 0.81
C GLU A 134 -0.79 14.01 2.28
N SER A 135 -1.75 13.96 3.21
CA SER A 135 -1.44 13.90 4.64
C SER A 135 -0.78 12.58 5.06
N VAL A 136 -1.27 11.44 4.55
CA VAL A 136 -0.78 10.12 4.93
C VAL A 136 0.63 9.85 4.40
N MET A 137 0.94 10.33 3.19
CA MET A 137 2.23 10.10 2.54
C MET A 137 3.29 11.15 2.90
N GLU A 138 2.95 12.21 3.65
CA GLU A 138 3.92 13.27 3.97
C GLU A 138 5.14 12.75 4.75
N ARG A 139 5.01 11.65 5.48
CA ARG A 139 6.11 10.91 6.11
C ARG A 139 5.92 9.43 5.87
N ASP A 140 6.93 8.63 6.23
CA ASP A 140 6.84 7.18 6.17
C ASP A 140 5.65 6.70 7.01
N ARG A 141 4.65 6.14 6.33
CA ARG A 141 3.48 5.50 6.96
C ARG A 141 3.55 4.01 6.73
N TYR A 142 3.82 3.27 7.79
CA TYR A 142 3.72 1.81 7.80
C TYR A 142 2.30 1.36 8.11
N MET A 143 1.89 0.26 7.49
CA MET A 143 0.60 -0.40 7.66
C MET A 143 0.82 -1.91 7.74
N SER A 144 0.10 -2.56 8.63
CA SER A 144 -0.19 -3.99 8.57
C SER A 144 -1.02 -4.32 7.33
N PRO A 145 -1.14 -5.60 6.93
CA PRO A 145 -1.97 -5.99 5.81
C PRO A 145 -3.45 -5.61 6.00
N ILE A 146 -3.97 -5.66 7.23
CA ILE A 146 -5.35 -5.29 7.53
C ILE A 146 -5.55 -3.78 7.39
N GLU A 147 -4.65 -2.96 7.94
CA GLU A 147 -4.70 -1.51 7.75
C GLU A 147 -4.56 -1.14 6.27
N ALA A 148 -3.71 -1.83 5.51
CA ALA A 148 -3.57 -1.61 4.07
C ALA A 148 -4.84 -2.03 3.29
N GLN A 149 -5.54 -3.06 3.74
CA GLN A 149 -6.83 -3.47 3.19
C GLN A 149 -7.90 -2.41 3.47
N ASP A 150 -7.97 -1.92 4.71
CA ASP A 150 -8.90 -0.85 5.13
C ASP A 150 -8.61 0.46 4.40
N PHE A 151 -7.34 0.76 4.14
CA PHE A 151 -6.94 1.94 3.38
C PHE A 151 -7.22 1.81 1.87
N GLY A 152 -7.47 0.59 1.37
CA GLY A 152 -7.78 0.32 -0.03
C GLY A 152 -6.56 0.01 -0.92
N ILE A 153 -5.38 -0.22 -0.34
CA ILE A 153 -4.16 -0.62 -1.09
C ILE A 153 -4.28 -2.07 -1.58
N ILE A 154 -4.89 -2.93 -0.78
CA ILE A 154 -5.14 -4.34 -1.13
C ILE A 154 -6.60 -4.71 -0.89
N ASP A 155 -7.03 -5.83 -1.45
CA ASP A 155 -8.39 -6.33 -1.33
C ASP A 155 -8.53 -7.46 -0.31
N LYS A 156 -7.51 -8.32 -0.17
CA LYS A 156 -7.58 -9.53 0.66
C LYS A 156 -6.26 -9.82 1.38
N VAL A 157 -6.37 -10.31 2.62
CA VAL A 157 -5.24 -10.86 3.39
C VAL A 157 -5.44 -12.37 3.51
N LEU A 158 -4.55 -13.16 2.91
CA LEU A 158 -4.70 -14.62 2.80
C LEU A 158 -3.86 -15.37 3.83
N VAL A 159 -4.45 -16.38 4.48
CA VAL A 159 -3.75 -17.30 5.38
C VAL A 159 -3.32 -18.55 4.62
N HIS A 160 -4.25 -19.17 3.90
CA HIS A 160 -4.03 -20.37 3.11
C HIS A 160 -4.73 -20.28 1.74
N PRO A 161 -4.17 -20.90 0.68
CA PRO A 161 -4.93 -21.16 -0.55
C PRO A 161 -6.11 -22.11 -0.25
N PRO A 162 -7.03 -22.34 -1.22
CA PRO A 162 -8.14 -23.28 -1.03
C PRO A 162 -7.64 -24.62 -0.49
N GLN A 163 -8.13 -25.00 0.69
CA GLN A 163 -7.75 -26.26 1.35
C GLN A 163 -8.54 -27.44 0.75
N ALA A 164 -8.14 -28.66 1.06
CA ALA A 164 -8.83 -29.85 0.55
C ALA A 164 -10.32 -29.83 0.95
N GLY A 165 -11.20 -29.82 -0.05
CA GLY A 165 -12.65 -29.74 0.14
C GLY A 165 -13.21 -28.31 0.30
N GLN A 166 -12.40 -27.28 0.07
CA GLN A 166 -12.83 -25.88 0.05
C GLN A 166 -12.56 -25.27 -1.33
N ASP A 167 -13.52 -24.52 -1.86
CA ASP A 167 -13.38 -23.83 -3.15
C ASP A 167 -12.73 -22.44 -3.01
N GLU A 168 -12.86 -21.81 -1.85
CA GLU A 168 -12.37 -20.46 -1.56
C GLU A 168 -11.13 -20.47 -0.64
N PRO A 169 -10.23 -19.48 -0.76
CA PRO A 169 -9.09 -19.35 0.12
C PRO A 169 -9.49 -18.91 1.52
N GLU A 170 -8.68 -19.30 2.50
CA GLU A 170 -8.84 -18.83 3.87
C GLU A 170 -8.25 -17.41 4.02
N LEU A 171 -9.09 -16.48 4.46
CA LEU A 171 -8.74 -15.08 4.68
C LEU A 171 -8.59 -14.78 6.17
N ILE A 172 -7.77 -13.77 6.51
CA ILE A 172 -7.81 -13.23 7.87
C ILE A 172 -9.20 -12.63 8.14
N GLN A 173 -9.81 -13.09 9.22
CA GLN A 173 -11.01 -12.48 9.76
C GLN A 173 -10.62 -11.20 10.50
N LYS A 174 -11.28 -10.09 10.20
CA LYS A 174 -11.18 -8.88 11.02
C LYS A 174 -11.87 -9.17 12.34
N GLU A 175 -11.18 -9.00 13.47
CA GLU A 175 -11.87 -9.01 14.76
C GLU A 175 -12.97 -7.93 14.73
N PRO A 176 -14.22 -8.25 15.11
CA PRO A 176 -15.26 -7.24 15.16
C PRO A 176 -14.85 -6.17 16.15
N THR A 177 -14.71 -4.93 15.67
CA THR A 177 -14.40 -3.77 16.51
C THR A 177 -15.46 -3.69 17.61
N SER A 178 -15.10 -4.05 18.84
CA SER A 178 -16.03 -4.05 19.96
C SER A 178 -16.54 -2.64 20.21
N LEU A 179 -17.80 -2.39 19.87
CA LEU A 179 -18.53 -1.21 20.30
C LEU A 179 -18.67 -1.20 21.84
N ALA A 180 -18.40 -0.04 22.42
CA ALA A 180 -18.77 0.41 23.76
C ALA A 180 -18.03 -0.20 24.98
N SER A 181 -17.04 0.53 25.50
CA SER A 181 -16.90 0.66 26.96
C SER A 181 -17.75 1.84 27.41
N ALA A 182 -18.94 1.53 27.92
CA ALA A 182 -19.80 2.49 28.58
C ALA A 182 -19.03 3.17 29.72
N SER A 183 -19.04 4.49 29.71
CA SER A 183 -18.58 5.35 30.79
C SER A 183 -19.30 4.99 32.09
N THR A 184 -18.59 4.33 33.00
CA THR A 184 -19.03 4.20 34.39
C THR A 184 -18.68 5.50 35.11
N SER A 185 -19.66 6.37 35.27
CA SER A 185 -19.59 7.52 36.18
C SER A 185 -19.44 7.02 37.63
N PRO A 186 -18.49 7.54 38.43
CA PRO A 186 -18.35 7.13 39.82
C PRO A 186 -19.45 7.75 40.68
N GLN A 187 -20.13 6.93 41.48
CA GLN A 187 -20.99 7.39 42.57
C GLN A 187 -20.15 8.05 43.68
N PRO A 188 -20.64 9.11 44.35
CA PRO A 188 -19.93 9.73 45.46
C PRO A 188 -20.07 8.87 46.72
N GLN A 189 -18.94 8.50 47.32
CA GLN A 189 -18.92 7.97 48.69
C GLN A 189 -19.12 9.13 49.68
N ALA A 190 -20.18 9.05 50.46
CA ALA A 190 -20.36 9.85 51.67
C ALA A 190 -19.37 9.37 52.74
N SER A 191 -18.59 10.29 53.32
CA SER A 191 -17.82 10.03 54.53
C SER A 191 -18.20 11.04 55.61
N ASP A 192 -19.18 10.65 56.43
CA ASP A 192 -19.35 11.20 57.76
C ASP A 192 -18.34 10.53 58.70
N THR A 193 -17.35 11.26 59.21
CA THR A 193 -17.03 11.20 60.64
C THR A 193 -16.25 12.44 61.08
N GLU A 194 -16.74 12.97 62.17
CA GLU A 194 -16.40 14.21 62.86
C GLU A 194 -15.50 13.88 64.08
N TYR A 195 -14.84 14.91 64.65
CA TYR A 195 -14.13 14.96 65.96
C TYR A 195 -12.69 14.39 66.05
N PHE A 196 -11.67 14.99 66.70
CA PHE A 196 -11.44 16.26 67.42
C PHE A 196 -9.93 16.38 67.83
N PHE A 197 -9.42 17.62 67.98
CA PHE A 197 -8.31 18.13 68.86
C PHE A 197 -6.92 17.46 68.83
N LYS A 198 -5.82 18.18 68.58
CA LYS A 198 -5.27 19.36 69.27
C LYS A 198 -4.31 20.12 68.36
#